data_AF-A0A4P7QGM4-F1
#
_entry.id   AF-A0A4P7QGM4-F1
#
_cell.length_a   1.000
_cell.length_b   1.000
_cell.length_c   1.000
_cell.angle_alpha   90.00
_cell.angle_beta   90.00
_cell.angle_gamma   90.00
#
_symmetry.space_group_name_H-M   'P 1'
#
loop_
_entity.id
_entity.type
_entity.pdbx_description
1 polymer ?
#
loop_
_entity_poly.entity_id
_entity_poly.type
_entity_poly.pdbx_seq_one_letter_code
_entity_poly.pdbx_strand_id
1 'polypeptide(L)'
;MATTYTYNHGHNGIFVKEGATAEEIETVEAVNPEKGVQRLLGSTREGVCAPRLLRVDTDDDTRSAAVAFAEKQAREGKGYNKKFFATRIGPLEQDTYNCSQLIWAAYKKASGGGLDIGEEFPYEPYQPAVMPFDILKSHNTYEY
;
A
#
# COMPACT_ATOMS: atom_id res chain seq x y z
N MET A 1 12.91 3.65 -4.09
CA MET A 1 12.36 5.01 -3.88
C MET A 1 11.38 5.34 -5.00
N ALA A 2 10.13 5.71 -4.69
CA ALA A 2 9.19 6.21 -5.70
C ALA A 2 9.27 7.75 -5.72
N THR A 3 9.76 8.31 -6.82
CA THR A 3 9.91 9.77 -6.98
C THR A 3 8.93 10.25 -8.04
N THR A 4 8.16 11.29 -7.73
CA THR A 4 7.29 11.97 -8.70
C THR A 4 7.63 13.45 -8.63
N TYR A 5 8.06 14.04 -9.76
CA TYR A 5 8.46 15.45 -9.85
C TYR A 5 9.42 15.92 -8.73
N THR A 6 10.54 15.22 -8.52
CA THR A 6 11.61 15.55 -7.54
C THR A 6 11.27 15.44 -6.05
N TYR A 7 10.04 15.10 -5.65
CA TYR A 7 9.70 14.87 -4.24
C TYR A 7 9.80 13.37 -3.89
N ASN A 8 10.61 13.03 -2.88
CA ASN A 8 10.60 11.68 -2.31
C ASN A 8 9.36 11.55 -1.42
N HIS A 9 8.34 10.85 -1.91
CA HIS A 9 7.11 10.65 -1.16
C HIS A 9 7.08 9.31 -0.41
N GLY A 10 8.18 8.54 -0.42
CA GLY A 10 8.27 7.23 0.23
C GLY A 10 7.86 6.07 -0.69
N HIS A 11 7.75 4.87 -0.12
CA HIS A 11 7.26 3.67 -0.80
C HIS A 11 6.57 2.77 0.23
N ASN A 12 5.45 2.14 -0.15
CA ASN A 12 4.74 1.21 0.71
C ASN A 12 4.68 -0.18 0.11
N GLY A 13 4.68 -1.17 1.00
CA GLY A 13 4.32 -2.55 0.71
C GLY A 13 3.48 -3.10 1.86
N ILE A 14 2.77 -4.20 1.59
CA ILE A 14 2.03 -4.95 2.61
C ILE A 14 2.73 -6.29 2.87
N PHE A 15 3.01 -6.59 4.13
CA PHE A 15 3.60 -7.87 4.53
C PHE A 15 2.60 -9.01 4.35
N VAL A 16 3.08 -10.14 3.81
CA VAL A 16 2.22 -11.30 3.52
C VAL A 16 2.20 -12.35 4.63
N LYS A 17 3.13 -12.25 5.59
CA LYS A 17 3.29 -13.20 6.70
C LYS A 17 3.68 -12.46 7.97
N GLU A 18 2.99 -12.74 9.07
CA GLU A 18 3.41 -12.30 10.41
C GLU A 18 4.54 -13.18 10.94
N GLY A 19 5.47 -12.60 11.71
CA GLY A 19 6.56 -13.33 12.37
C GLY A 19 7.64 -13.88 11.44
N ALA A 20 7.74 -13.39 10.20
CA ALA A 20 8.81 -13.74 9.28
C ALA A 20 10.18 -13.25 9.80
N THR A 21 11.24 -14.04 9.59
CA THR A 21 12.62 -13.57 9.83
C THR A 21 13.03 -12.56 8.76
N ALA A 22 14.15 -11.86 8.95
CA ALA A 22 14.63 -10.87 7.98
C ALA A 22 14.79 -11.45 6.56
N GLU A 23 15.15 -12.72 6.46
CA GLU A 23 15.36 -13.47 5.22
C GLU A 23 14.05 -13.97 4.59
N GLU A 24 13.01 -14.13 5.40
CA GLU A 24 11.69 -14.63 5.00
C GLU A 24 10.67 -13.52 4.75
N ILE A 25 11.01 -12.27 5.08
CA ILE A 25 10.09 -11.13 4.88
C ILE A 25 9.70 -11.08 3.41
N GLU A 26 8.40 -11.12 3.17
CA GLU A 26 7.82 -10.93 1.86
C GLU A 26 6.77 -9.84 1.92
N THR A 27 6.67 -9.07 0.84
CA THR A 27 5.62 -8.07 0.68
C THR A 27 5.06 -8.06 -0.71
N VAL A 28 3.84 -7.54 -0.84
CA VAL A 28 3.31 -7.10 -2.12
C VAL A 28 3.47 -5.59 -2.25
N GLU A 29 4.02 -5.15 -3.39
CA GLU A 29 4.36 -3.76 -3.68
C GLU A 29 3.97 -3.41 -5.13
N ALA A 30 3.50 -2.19 -5.36
CA ALA A 30 3.46 -1.62 -6.72
C ALA A 30 4.80 -0.91 -6.98
N VAL A 31 5.70 -1.57 -7.68
CA VAL A 31 7.14 -1.30 -7.65
C VAL A 31 7.53 -0.11 -8.51
N ASN A 32 7.35 -0.24 -9.83
CA ASN A 32 7.72 0.77 -10.83
C ASN A 32 7.07 0.46 -12.19
N PRO A 33 7.19 1.34 -13.21
CA PRO A 33 6.61 1.15 -14.54
C PRO A 33 6.97 -0.14 -15.26
N GLU A 34 8.14 -0.72 -15.01
CA GLU A 34 8.63 -1.93 -15.68
C GLU A 34 8.11 -3.20 -15.00
N LYS A 35 7.95 -3.16 -13.68
CA LYS A 35 7.61 -4.32 -12.85
C LYS A 35 6.13 -4.39 -12.46
N GLY A 36 5.42 -3.28 -12.40
CA GLY A 36 4.02 -3.28 -11.95
C GLY A 36 3.88 -3.69 -10.47
N VAL A 37 2.80 -4.40 -10.15
CA VAL A 37 2.54 -4.99 -8.84
C VAL A 37 3.24 -6.35 -8.73
N GLN A 38 4.06 -6.53 -7.71
CA GLN A 38 4.88 -7.74 -7.50
C GLN A 38 4.85 -8.20 -6.06
N ARG A 39 4.98 -9.52 -5.85
CA ARG A 39 5.41 -10.09 -4.58
C ARG A 39 6.94 -10.12 -4.56
N LEU A 40 7.53 -9.54 -3.53
CA LEU A 40 8.98 -9.38 -3.42
C LEU A 40 9.48 -9.95 -2.10
N LEU A 41 10.65 -10.60 -2.16
CA LEU A 41 11.40 -10.99 -0.98
C LEU A 41 12.19 -9.79 -0.46
N GLY A 42 12.20 -9.59 0.85
CA GLY A 42 12.80 -8.41 1.50
C GLY A 42 14.29 -8.27 1.22
N SER A 43 15.00 -9.39 1.07
CA SER A 43 16.42 -9.44 0.71
C SER A 43 16.73 -8.94 -0.71
N THR A 44 15.71 -8.78 -1.57
CA THR A 44 15.85 -8.30 -2.96
C THR A 44 15.62 -6.81 -3.10
N ARG A 45 15.33 -6.10 -2.00
CA ARG A 45 15.05 -4.66 -2.04
C ARG A 45 16.32 -3.84 -2.14
N GLU A 46 16.26 -2.82 -2.99
CA GLU A 46 17.36 -1.87 -3.21
C GLU A 46 16.92 -0.44 -2.80
N GLY A 47 17.85 0.33 -2.22
CA GLY A 47 17.61 1.75 -1.91
C GLY A 47 16.54 2.01 -0.86
N VAL A 48 16.43 1.12 0.14
CA VAL A 48 15.57 1.30 1.32
C VAL A 48 16.32 2.13 2.36
N CYS A 49 15.79 3.29 2.70
CA CYS A 49 16.35 4.19 3.72
C CYS A 49 15.31 4.39 4.83
N ALA A 50 15.70 4.18 6.10
CA ALA A 50 14.86 4.38 7.28
C ALA A 50 13.43 3.76 7.16
N PRO A 51 13.32 2.43 6.94
CA PRO A 51 12.01 1.79 6.85
C PRO A 51 11.25 1.90 8.18
N ARG A 52 9.93 2.10 8.10
CA ARG A 52 9.02 2.14 9.25
C ARG A 52 7.98 1.04 9.10
N LEU A 53 7.79 0.24 10.15
CA LEU A 53 6.75 -0.77 10.20
C LEU A 53 5.47 -0.14 10.78
N LEU A 54 4.38 -0.25 10.03
CA LEU A 54 3.07 0.21 10.45
C LEU A 54 2.13 -0.97 10.62
N ARG A 55 1.26 -0.89 11.62
CA ARG A 55 0.10 -1.76 11.78
C ARG A 55 -1.17 -0.93 11.61
N VAL A 56 -2.14 -1.49 10.88
CA VAL A 56 -3.46 -0.89 10.69
C VAL A 56 -4.35 -1.26 11.87
N ASP A 57 -5.03 -0.28 12.46
CA ASP A 57 -5.94 -0.45 13.59
C ASP A 57 -7.28 -1.04 13.13
N THR A 58 -7.34 -2.37 13.08
CA THR A 58 -8.49 -3.16 12.64
C THR A 58 -8.38 -4.59 13.17
N ASP A 59 -9.26 -5.50 12.75
CA ASP A 59 -9.18 -6.93 13.11
C ASP A 59 -8.24 -7.73 12.19
N ASP A 60 -7.91 -8.96 12.60
CA ASP A 60 -6.99 -9.83 11.85
C ASP A 60 -7.58 -10.33 10.53
N ASP A 61 -8.90 -10.47 10.46
CA ASP A 61 -9.61 -10.87 9.24
C ASP A 61 -9.50 -9.80 8.16
N THR A 62 -9.67 -8.53 8.52
CA THR A 62 -9.51 -7.38 7.63
C THR A 62 -8.08 -7.26 7.14
N ARG A 63 -7.09 -7.43 8.03
CA ARG A 63 -5.66 -7.46 7.63
C ARG A 63 -5.38 -8.59 6.64
N SER A 64 -5.86 -9.79 6.93
CA SER A 64 -5.68 -10.97 6.07
C SER A 64 -6.35 -10.81 4.71
N ALA A 65 -7.56 -10.24 4.67
CA ALA A 65 -8.27 -9.94 3.43
C ALA A 65 -7.57 -8.86 2.60
N ALA A 66 -6.97 -7.84 3.24
CA ALA A 66 -6.18 -6.83 2.55
C ALA A 66 -4.92 -7.45 1.90
N VAL A 67 -4.22 -8.34 2.61
CA VAL A 67 -3.10 -9.12 2.05
C VAL A 67 -3.57 -9.92 0.84
N ALA A 68 -4.65 -10.69 0.98
CA ALA A 68 -5.18 -11.52 -0.09
C ALA A 68 -5.57 -10.70 -1.34
N PHE A 69 -6.12 -9.49 -1.14
CA PHE A 69 -6.40 -8.56 -2.22
C PHE A 69 -5.12 -8.15 -2.96
N ALA A 70 -4.09 -7.72 -2.22
CA ALA A 70 -2.83 -7.29 -2.82
C ALA A 70 -2.15 -8.45 -3.59
N GLU A 71 -2.09 -9.64 -3.00
CA GLU A 71 -1.55 -10.82 -3.67
C GLU A 71 -2.32 -11.18 -4.96
N LYS A 72 -3.65 -11.01 -4.97
CA LYS A 72 -4.45 -11.17 -6.20
C LYS A 72 -4.00 -10.20 -7.29
N GLN A 73 -3.78 -8.92 -6.95
CA GLN A 73 -3.29 -7.93 -7.93
C GLN A 73 -1.89 -8.29 -8.47
N ALA A 74 -1.00 -8.82 -7.62
CA ALA A 74 0.30 -9.32 -8.05
C ALA A 74 0.17 -10.52 -9.01
N ARG A 75 -0.66 -11.52 -8.67
CA ARG A 75 -0.90 -12.70 -9.52
C ARG A 75 -1.51 -12.35 -10.87
N GLU A 76 -2.39 -11.35 -10.91
CA GLU A 76 -3.00 -10.84 -12.14
C GLU A 76 -2.05 -9.95 -12.96
N GLY A 77 -0.85 -9.64 -12.46
CA GLY A 77 0.15 -8.85 -13.18
C GLY A 77 -0.29 -7.40 -13.40
N LYS A 78 -0.98 -6.78 -12.42
CA LYS A 78 -1.42 -5.39 -12.53
C LYS A 78 -0.24 -4.45 -12.77
N GLY A 79 -0.45 -3.46 -13.63
CA GLY A 79 0.58 -2.49 -14.01
C GLY A 79 0.84 -1.43 -12.94
N TYR A 80 1.77 -0.53 -13.23
CA TYR A 80 2.10 0.59 -12.35
C TYR A 80 1.41 1.89 -12.79
N ASN A 81 0.73 2.55 -11.87
CA ASN A 81 0.07 3.83 -12.10
C ASN A 81 1.04 5.00 -11.87
N LYS A 82 1.26 5.83 -12.90
CA LYS A 82 2.08 7.05 -12.80
C LYS A 82 1.29 8.29 -12.36
N LYS A 83 -0.05 8.21 -12.28
CA LYS A 83 -0.94 9.34 -11.97
C LYS A 83 -1.23 9.40 -10.47
N PHE A 84 -0.36 10.09 -9.73
CA PHE A 84 -0.46 10.20 -8.27
C PHE A 84 -1.60 11.10 -7.76
N PHE A 85 -2.08 12.04 -8.58
CA PHE A 85 -3.06 13.06 -8.14
C PHE A 85 -4.53 12.61 -8.16
N ALA A 86 -4.82 11.37 -8.57
CA ALA A 86 -6.19 10.89 -8.78
C ALA A 86 -6.36 9.41 -8.37
N THR A 87 -5.59 8.95 -7.38
CA THR A 87 -5.51 7.53 -7.03
C THR A 87 -6.75 6.99 -6.33
N ARG A 88 -7.56 7.85 -5.69
CA ARG A 88 -8.85 7.45 -5.09
C ARG A 88 -10.02 7.55 -6.06
N ILE A 89 -9.81 7.98 -7.30
CA ILE A 89 -10.87 8.12 -8.30
C ILE A 89 -11.06 6.79 -9.04
N GLY A 90 -12.31 6.33 -9.12
CA GLY A 90 -12.70 5.11 -9.83
C GLY A 90 -12.87 3.90 -8.90
N PRO A 91 -12.97 2.68 -9.47
CA PRO A 91 -13.15 1.46 -8.69
C PRO A 91 -11.89 1.14 -7.86
N LEU A 92 -12.05 0.35 -6.80
CA LEU A 92 -10.93 -0.14 -5.99
C LEU A 92 -10.08 -1.18 -6.76
N GLU A 93 -10.71 -1.96 -7.63
CA GLU A 93 -10.06 -2.89 -8.55
C GLU A 93 -9.72 -2.17 -9.85
N GLN A 94 -8.43 -1.99 -10.14
CA GLN A 94 -7.92 -1.24 -11.28
C GLN A 94 -6.86 -2.07 -12.02
N ASP A 95 -6.62 -1.74 -13.29
CA ASP A 95 -5.57 -2.39 -14.09
C ASP A 95 -4.16 -1.92 -13.71
N THR A 96 -4.05 -0.80 -13.00
CA THR A 96 -2.77 -0.22 -12.57
C THR A 96 -2.86 0.36 -11.17
N TYR A 97 -1.79 0.23 -10.40
CA TYR A 97 -1.67 0.80 -9.06
C TYR A 97 -0.35 1.52 -8.86
N ASN A 98 -0.32 2.55 -8.02
CA ASN A 98 0.92 2.99 -7.39
C ASN A 98 1.03 2.41 -5.97
N CYS A 99 2.17 2.63 -5.31
CA CYS A 99 2.47 1.96 -4.04
C CYS A 99 1.41 2.22 -2.96
N SER A 100 1.10 3.48 -2.64
CA SER A 100 0.10 3.83 -1.63
C SER A 100 -1.33 3.50 -2.06
N GLN A 101 -1.67 3.67 -3.34
CA GLN A 101 -2.99 3.33 -3.88
C GLN A 101 -3.29 1.83 -3.73
N LEU A 102 -2.31 0.95 -3.98
CA LEU A 102 -2.49 -0.49 -3.80
C LEU A 102 -2.86 -0.82 -2.35
N ILE A 103 -2.12 -0.27 -1.38
CA ILE A 103 -2.33 -0.57 0.04
C ILE A 103 -3.66 0.02 0.52
N TRP A 104 -3.97 1.26 0.15
CA TRP A 104 -5.25 1.89 0.44
C TRP A 104 -6.43 1.09 -0.14
N ALA A 105 -6.35 0.71 -1.42
CA ALA A 105 -7.41 -0.06 -2.07
C ALA A 105 -7.61 -1.44 -1.42
N ALA A 106 -6.53 -2.08 -0.98
CA ALA A 106 -6.58 -3.35 -0.27
C ALA A 106 -7.40 -3.26 1.03
N TYR A 107 -7.08 -2.30 1.91
CA TYR A 107 -7.81 -2.11 3.17
C TYR A 107 -9.21 -1.54 2.96
N LYS A 108 -9.40 -0.64 2.00
CA LYS A 108 -10.72 -0.13 1.64
C LYS A 108 -11.63 -1.24 1.13
N LYS A 109 -11.11 -2.18 0.34
CA LYS A 109 -11.86 -3.35 -0.14
C LYS A 109 -12.15 -4.34 1.00
N ALA A 110 -11.13 -4.68 1.78
CA ALA A 110 -11.21 -5.66 2.86
C ALA A 110 -12.25 -5.28 3.92
N SER A 111 -12.32 -3.99 4.26
CA SER A 111 -13.28 -3.43 5.23
C SER A 111 -14.69 -3.18 4.67
N GLY A 112 -14.98 -3.60 3.42
CA GLY A 112 -16.25 -3.27 2.76
C GLY A 112 -16.46 -1.78 2.49
N GLY A 113 -15.38 -0.97 2.50
CA GLY A 113 -15.39 0.47 2.31
C GLY A 113 -15.33 1.29 3.60
N GLY A 114 -15.44 0.66 4.77
CA GLY A 114 -15.52 1.35 6.06
C GLY A 114 -14.19 1.94 6.57
N LEU A 115 -13.05 1.38 6.16
CA LEU A 115 -11.73 1.78 6.64
C LEU A 115 -10.99 2.59 5.58
N ASP A 116 -10.61 3.83 5.90
CA ASP A 116 -9.74 4.64 5.06
C ASP A 116 -8.41 4.92 5.77
N ILE A 117 -7.37 4.18 5.39
CA ILE A 117 -6.02 4.33 5.93
C ILE A 117 -5.25 5.51 5.33
N GLY A 118 -5.90 6.33 4.52
CA GLY A 118 -5.34 7.58 4.00
C GLY A 118 -5.94 8.82 4.64
N GLU A 119 -6.79 8.68 5.67
CA GLU A 119 -7.37 9.81 6.42
C GLU A 119 -6.49 10.14 7.65
N GLU A 120 -6.12 11.41 7.84
CA GLU A 120 -5.35 11.92 8.99
C GLU A 120 -6.22 12.02 10.25
N PHE A 121 -7.53 12.20 10.10
CA PHE A 121 -8.50 12.22 11.21
C PHE A 121 -9.88 11.68 10.78
N PRO A 122 -10.73 11.20 11.70
CA PRO A 122 -12.03 10.64 11.36
C PRO A 122 -12.89 11.63 10.57
N TYR A 123 -13.48 11.16 9.46
CA TYR A 123 -14.34 11.95 8.57
C TYR A 123 -13.59 13.10 7.87
N GLU A 124 -12.30 12.92 7.58
CA GLU A 124 -11.55 13.87 6.77
C GLU A 124 -12.26 14.12 5.42
N PRO A 125 -12.37 15.38 4.95
CA PRO A 125 -12.89 15.68 3.63
C PRO A 125 -12.16 14.91 2.54
N TYR A 126 -12.92 14.37 1.58
CA TYR A 126 -12.39 13.54 0.49
C TYR A 126 -11.18 14.18 -0.20
N GLN A 127 -10.07 13.45 -0.21
CA GLN A 127 -8.89 13.77 -0.99
C GLN A 127 -8.84 12.88 -2.24
N PRO A 128 -8.58 13.42 -3.45
CA PRO A 128 -8.55 12.63 -4.68
C PRO A 128 -7.34 11.69 -4.77
N ALA A 129 -6.35 11.87 -3.90
CA ALA A 129 -5.12 11.12 -3.86
C ALA A 129 -4.90 10.44 -2.49
N VAL A 130 -4.04 9.43 -2.50
CA VAL A 130 -3.45 8.82 -1.31
C VAL A 130 -1.97 8.62 -1.59
N MET A 131 -1.15 9.26 -0.79
CA MET A 131 0.31 9.25 -0.83
C MET A 131 0.84 8.39 0.32
N PRO A 132 2.09 7.89 0.25
CA PRO A 132 2.63 7.07 1.34
C PRO A 132 2.66 7.79 2.69
N PHE A 133 2.82 9.12 2.67
CA PHE A 133 2.80 9.95 3.86
C PHE A 133 1.40 10.05 4.51
N ASP A 134 0.33 9.92 3.73
CA ASP A 134 -1.04 9.93 4.26
C ASP A 134 -1.27 8.65 5.08
N ILE A 135 -0.76 7.52 4.60
CA ILE A 135 -0.79 6.24 5.34
C ILE A 135 0.05 6.34 6.62
N LEU A 136 1.21 7.01 6.56
CA LEU A 136 2.07 7.19 7.73
C LEU A 136 1.40 7.96 8.87
N LYS A 137 0.61 8.97 8.51
CA LYS A 137 -0.04 9.89 9.44
C LYS A 137 -1.47 9.47 9.81
N SER A 138 -1.98 8.44 9.15
CA SER A 138 -3.39 8.10 9.30
C SER A 138 -3.69 7.73 10.74
N HIS A 139 -4.81 8.26 11.26
CA HIS A 139 -5.31 7.88 12.58
C HIS A 139 -5.72 6.40 12.68
N ASN A 140 -5.82 5.70 11.55
CA ASN A 140 -6.09 4.26 11.45
C ASN A 140 -4.81 3.42 11.39
N THR A 141 -3.63 4.02 11.61
CA THR A 141 -2.34 3.32 11.61
C THR A 141 -1.49 3.74 12.79
N TYR A 142 -0.63 2.84 13.25
CA TYR A 142 0.36 3.13 14.27
C TYR A 142 1.68 2.42 13.95
N GLU A 143 2.79 2.96 14.45
CA GLU A 143 4.08 2.29 14.38
C GLU A 143 4.10 1.07 15.31
N TYR A 144 4.53 -0.07 14.78
CA TYR A 144 4.64 -1.33 15.51
C TYR A 144 6.07 -1.58 16.00
#